data_AF-A0A6N6NKX5-F1
#
_entry.id   AF-A0A6N6NKX5-F1
#
_cell.length_a   1.000
_cell.length_b   1.000
_cell.length_c   1.000
_cell.angle_alpha   90.00
_cell.angle_beta   90.00
_cell.angle_gamma   90.00
#
_symmetry.space_group_name_H-M   'P 1'
#
loop_
_entity.id
_entity.type
_entity.pdbx_description
1 polymer ?
#
loop_
_entity_poly.entity_id
_entity_poly.type
_entity_poly.pdbx_seq_one_letter_code
_entity_poly.pdbx_strand_id
1 'polypeptide(L)'
;MRALSEKEKKQIKRYCVYPKIALRALIMSFALCALIVPLEMIDDLVFHNDGFQPTGINAGIALVALCVAVFCFCALRPKFGMRGKQWLDLQNRLAVKQTQSDRSAQVAGVLATQAAGRLLQKSDNKAAQALGGAAQVAGAVGAVSTAADMLSESANNAEAMADAYGVPVPNIKKQLIAFSIVPVLVLIAIYIPQYAQGSQEAQEKIALAAEQIDMAENALEQVCERVSADDPHEKYKDYGYHVRGYLREGDYSWEGAYVYLTFDEYGTITEINYCEGVNIAASLEENLSQAERDFQTLNAPLNGLNISVADPELLATSAIPVDFKETFLAGSFYGGVRVYSNDTPVRVACSFDTESEEEFDEYSRPQITLSVWKANS
;
A
#
# COMPACT_ATOMS: atom_id res chain seq x y z
N MET A 1 35.57 57.92 -8.68
CA MET A 1 34.63 56.78 -8.47
C MET A 1 34.58 56.48 -6.99
N ARG A 2 33.37 56.42 -6.39
CA ARG A 2 33.22 56.06 -4.96
C ARG A 2 33.48 54.56 -4.83
N ALA A 3 34.43 54.16 -3.99
CA ALA A 3 34.78 52.75 -3.81
C ALA A 3 33.58 51.97 -3.23
N LEU A 4 33.40 50.74 -3.69
CA LEU A 4 32.40 49.81 -3.16
C LEU A 4 32.65 49.55 -1.67
N SER A 5 31.60 49.63 -0.85
CA SER A 5 31.67 49.16 0.52
C SER A 5 31.67 47.63 0.58
N GLU A 6 32.28 47.07 1.62
CA GLU A 6 32.28 45.61 1.85
C GLU A 6 30.86 45.03 2.00
N LYS A 7 29.89 45.84 2.46
CA LYS A 7 28.48 45.44 2.53
C LYS A 7 27.86 45.26 1.14
N GLU A 8 28.08 46.21 0.23
CA GLU A 8 27.59 46.16 -1.15
C GLU A 8 28.25 44.99 -1.91
N LYS A 9 29.56 44.79 -1.76
CA LYS A 9 30.29 43.66 -2.33
C LYS A 9 29.75 42.30 -1.87
N LYS A 10 29.46 42.17 -0.57
CA LYS A 10 28.85 40.94 0.00
C LYS A 10 27.42 40.72 -0.48
N GLN A 11 26.66 41.79 -0.71
CA GLN A 11 25.31 41.73 -1.26
C GLN A 11 25.30 41.24 -2.71
N ILE A 12 26.15 41.79 -3.58
CA ILE A 12 26.32 41.36 -4.98
C ILE A 12 26.67 39.87 -5.04
N LYS A 13 27.68 39.43 -4.27
CA LYS A 13 28.07 38.01 -4.22
C LYS A 13 26.94 37.08 -3.79
N ARG A 14 26.14 37.48 -2.80
CA ARG A 14 24.98 36.69 -2.34
C ARG A 14 23.90 36.58 -3.41
N TYR A 15 23.62 37.66 -4.14
CA TYR A 15 22.60 37.65 -5.19
C TYR A 15 23.03 36.87 -6.44
N CYS A 16 24.34 36.69 -6.68
CA CYS A 16 24.84 35.76 -7.69
C CYS A 16 24.66 34.27 -7.28
N VAL A 17 24.62 33.99 -5.97
CA VAL A 17 24.61 32.63 -5.42
C VAL A 17 23.21 32.13 -5.11
N TYR A 18 22.36 32.97 -4.52
CA TYR A 18 21.03 32.57 -4.05
C TYR A 18 20.11 32.02 -5.15
N PRO A 19 20.01 32.60 -6.36
CA PRO A 19 19.16 32.02 -7.40
C PRO A 19 19.60 30.62 -7.83
N LYS A 20 20.92 30.33 -7.83
CA LYS A 20 21.47 29.00 -8.12
C LYS A 20 21.10 27.98 -7.04
N ILE A 21 21.16 28.38 -5.76
CA ILE A 21 20.71 27.53 -4.64
C ILE A 21 19.20 27.31 -4.70
N ALA A 22 18.42 28.36 -4.97
CA ALA A 22 16.97 28.28 -5.10
C ALA A 22 16.56 27.27 -6.19
N LEU A 23 17.17 27.35 -7.37
CA LEU A 23 16.89 26.41 -8.46
C LEU A 23 17.19 24.98 -8.04
N ARG A 24 18.33 24.75 -7.38
CA ARG A 24 18.69 23.42 -6.89
C ARG A 24 17.71 22.91 -5.84
N ALA A 25 17.29 23.76 -4.91
CA ALA A 25 16.31 23.43 -3.87
C ALA A 25 14.93 23.10 -4.47
N LEU A 26 14.49 23.83 -5.49
CA LEU A 26 13.27 23.52 -6.23
C LEU A 26 13.36 22.15 -6.92
N ILE A 27 14.45 21.86 -7.63
CA ILE A 27 14.62 20.55 -8.28
C ILE A 27 14.66 19.43 -7.23
N MET A 28 15.37 19.63 -6.11
CA MET A 28 15.48 18.63 -5.06
C MET A 28 14.16 18.34 -4.36
N SER A 29 13.25 19.32 -4.21
CA SER A 29 11.93 19.03 -3.63
C SER A 29 11.14 18.04 -4.49
N PHE A 30 11.20 18.15 -5.82
CA PHE A 30 10.58 17.17 -6.72
C PHE A 30 11.30 15.83 -6.72
N ALA A 31 12.64 15.85 -6.75
CA ALA A 31 13.44 14.62 -6.74
C ALA A 31 13.22 13.79 -5.47
N LEU A 32 13.11 14.44 -4.30
CA LEU A 32 12.78 13.77 -3.04
C LEU A 32 11.36 13.21 -3.06
N CYS A 33 10.36 13.97 -3.53
CA CYS A 33 9.00 13.43 -3.70
C CYS A 33 8.98 12.19 -4.61
N ALA A 34 9.71 12.23 -5.73
CA ALA A 34 9.80 11.11 -6.65
C ALA A 34 10.53 9.90 -6.05
N LEU A 35 11.47 10.12 -5.11
CA LEU A 35 12.22 9.07 -4.43
C LEU A 35 11.42 8.41 -3.30
N ILE A 36 10.55 9.15 -2.61
CA ILE A 36 9.68 8.60 -1.56
C ILE A 36 8.77 7.50 -2.12
N VAL A 37 8.19 7.71 -3.31
CA VAL A 37 7.25 6.75 -3.92
C VAL A 37 7.81 5.32 -4.04
N PRO A 38 8.96 5.08 -4.72
CA PRO A 38 9.50 3.72 -4.83
C PRO A 38 9.99 3.17 -3.48
N LEU A 39 10.40 4.02 -2.53
CA LEU A 39 10.82 3.57 -1.20
C LEU A 39 9.62 3.03 -0.40
N GLU A 40 8.47 3.68 -0.46
CA GLU A 40 7.23 3.18 0.15
C GLU A 40 6.72 1.93 -0.59
N MET A 41 6.79 1.90 -1.92
CA MET A 41 6.37 0.71 -2.68
C MET A 41 7.19 -0.54 -2.33
N ILE A 42 8.48 -0.39 -2.01
CA ILE A 42 9.31 -1.52 -1.55
C ILE A 42 8.81 -1.99 -0.18
N ASP A 43 8.44 -1.07 0.71
CA ASP A 43 7.92 -1.41 2.04
C ASP A 43 6.63 -2.23 1.93
N ASP A 44 5.67 -1.73 1.14
CA ASP A 44 4.37 -2.36 0.92
C ASP A 44 4.51 -3.73 0.23
N LEU A 45 5.28 -3.79 -0.87
CA LEU A 45 5.38 -4.99 -1.70
C LEU A 45 6.18 -6.12 -1.03
N VAL A 46 7.23 -5.77 -0.28
CA VAL A 46 8.15 -6.76 0.29
C VAL A 46 7.68 -7.20 1.66
N PHE A 47 7.15 -6.30 2.49
CA PHE A 47 6.87 -6.58 3.89
C PHE A 47 5.38 -6.71 4.23
N HIS A 48 4.47 -6.55 3.24
CA HIS A 48 3.02 -6.73 3.41
C HIS A 48 2.45 -5.98 4.61
N ASN A 49 3.03 -4.82 4.94
CA ASN A 49 2.49 -3.95 5.97
C ASN A 49 1.26 -3.23 5.40
N ASP A 50 0.10 -3.43 6.01
CA ASP A 50 -1.11 -2.68 5.68
C ASP A 50 -0.97 -1.24 6.18
N GLY A 51 -0.29 -0.41 5.38
CA GLY A 51 -0.28 1.03 5.51
C GLY A 51 1.11 1.67 5.60
N PHE A 52 1.12 2.95 5.24
CA PHE A 52 2.30 3.80 5.26
C PHE A 52 2.91 3.91 6.66
N GLN A 53 4.10 3.33 6.83
CA GLN A 53 4.91 3.55 8.02
C GLN A 53 5.22 5.05 8.16
N PRO A 54 4.79 5.71 9.25
CA PRO A 54 4.78 7.17 9.31
C PRO A 54 6.18 7.76 9.35
N THR A 55 7.20 7.01 9.76
CA THR A 55 8.56 7.54 9.99
C THR A 55 9.24 7.95 8.68
N GLY A 56 9.30 7.07 7.68
CA GLY A 56 9.92 7.33 6.38
C GLY A 56 9.26 8.49 5.63
N ILE A 57 7.94 8.43 5.45
CA ILE A 57 7.16 9.49 4.82
C ILE A 57 7.28 10.83 5.56
N ASN A 58 7.16 10.87 6.88
CA ASN A 58 7.23 12.14 7.61
C ASN A 58 8.61 12.79 7.49
N ALA A 59 9.68 11.98 7.53
CA ALA A 59 11.04 12.47 7.29
C ALA A 59 11.20 12.99 5.85
N GLY A 60 10.68 12.27 4.86
CA GLY A 60 10.65 12.70 3.46
C GLY A 60 9.93 14.02 3.28
N ILE A 61 8.73 14.17 3.84
CA ILE A 61 7.94 15.41 3.82
C ILE A 61 8.70 16.55 4.51
N ALA A 62 9.35 16.30 5.65
CA ALA A 62 10.14 17.30 6.35
C ALA A 62 11.34 17.80 5.50
N LEU A 63 12.03 16.90 4.81
CA LEU A 63 13.13 17.26 3.88
C LEU A 63 12.63 18.05 2.67
N VAL A 64 11.47 17.70 2.12
CA VAL A 64 10.81 18.44 1.03
C VAL A 64 10.43 19.84 1.51
N ALA A 65 9.80 19.96 2.68
CA ALA A 65 9.42 21.25 3.27
C ALA A 65 10.64 22.14 3.52
N LEU A 66 11.75 21.56 3.99
CA LEU A 66 13.03 22.27 4.14
C LEU A 66 13.55 22.79 2.80
N CYS A 67 13.52 21.97 1.74
CA CYS A 67 13.91 22.40 0.39
C CYS A 67 13.05 23.56 -0.13
N VAL A 68 11.73 23.48 0.07
CA VAL A 68 10.80 24.55 -0.32
C VAL A 68 11.07 25.84 0.47
N ALA A 69 11.33 25.75 1.78
CA ALA A 69 11.68 26.91 2.60
C ALA A 69 12.98 27.58 2.12
N VAL A 70 14.01 26.77 1.81
CA VAL A 70 15.28 27.25 1.23
C VAL A 70 15.04 27.91 -0.13
N PHE A 71 14.24 27.29 -1.01
CA PHE A 71 13.85 27.87 -2.30
C PHE A 71 13.19 29.24 -2.12
N CYS A 72 12.15 29.34 -1.27
CA CYS A 72 11.44 30.58 -1.02
C CYS A 72 12.38 31.68 -0.50
N PHE A 73 13.23 31.35 0.48
CA PHE A 73 14.18 32.30 1.04
C PHE A 73 15.19 32.80 -0.01
N CYS A 74 15.79 31.88 -0.78
CA CYS A 74 16.81 32.19 -1.77
C CYS A 74 16.23 32.84 -3.05
N ALA A 75 14.97 32.61 -3.40
CA ALA A 75 14.31 33.24 -4.53
C ALA A 75 13.82 34.66 -4.20
N LEU A 76 13.20 34.85 -3.03
CA LEU A 76 12.58 36.12 -2.66
C LEU A 76 13.61 37.17 -2.23
N ARG A 77 14.68 36.77 -1.53
CA ARG A 77 15.66 37.72 -0.98
C ARG A 77 16.42 38.52 -2.05
N PRO A 78 16.90 37.94 -3.17
CA PRO A 78 17.43 38.70 -4.30
C PRO A 78 16.33 39.53 -4.97
N LYS A 79 15.14 38.95 -5.21
CA LYS A 79 14.06 39.64 -5.95
C LYS A 79 13.60 40.93 -5.27
N PHE A 80 13.37 40.91 -3.96
CA PHE A 80 13.03 42.12 -3.21
C PHE A 80 14.26 43.02 -2.97
N GLY A 81 15.42 42.41 -2.75
CA GLY A 81 16.67 43.14 -2.54
C GLY A 81 17.09 43.99 -3.72
N MET A 82 16.95 43.47 -4.95
CA MET A 82 17.29 44.17 -6.18
C MET A 82 16.30 45.29 -6.53
N ARG A 83 15.08 45.26 -5.98
CA ARG A 83 14.11 46.36 -6.06
C ARG A 83 14.34 47.44 -5.00
N GLY A 84 15.26 47.20 -4.05
CA GLY A 84 15.58 48.13 -2.98
C GLY A 84 16.36 49.35 -3.46
N LYS A 85 16.18 50.48 -2.76
CA LYS A 85 16.85 51.75 -3.08
C LYS A 85 18.38 51.62 -3.20
N GLN A 86 19.00 50.79 -2.37
CA GLN A 86 20.45 50.55 -2.39
C GLN A 86 20.91 49.89 -3.69
N TRP A 87 20.16 48.91 -4.20
CA TRP A 87 20.51 48.22 -5.44
C TRP A 87 20.26 49.09 -6.66
N LEU A 88 19.15 49.84 -6.68
CA LEU A 88 18.84 50.81 -7.73
C LEU A 88 19.90 51.92 -7.81
N ASP A 89 20.39 52.40 -6.67
CA ASP A 89 21.49 53.38 -6.64
C ASP A 89 22.78 52.78 -7.23
N LEU A 90 23.14 51.53 -6.88
CA LEU A 90 24.27 50.83 -7.49
C LEU A 90 24.08 50.63 -9.00
N GLN A 91 22.87 50.29 -9.46
CA GLN A 91 22.58 50.14 -10.87
C GLN A 91 22.76 51.47 -11.63
N ASN A 92 22.21 52.56 -11.09
CA ASN A 92 22.25 53.89 -11.70
C ASN A 92 23.68 54.46 -11.76
N ARG A 93 24.52 54.17 -10.76
CA ARG A 93 25.92 54.65 -10.70
C ARG A 93 26.79 54.23 -11.89
N LEU A 94 26.56 53.03 -12.43
CA LEU A 94 27.32 52.50 -13.57
C LEU A 94 26.44 52.24 -14.82
N ALA A 95 25.18 52.70 -14.80
CA ALA A 95 24.21 52.46 -15.86
C ALA A 95 24.15 50.99 -16.31
N VAL A 96 24.18 50.05 -15.35
CA VAL A 96 24.24 48.61 -15.65
C VAL A 96 22.91 48.17 -16.26
N LYS A 97 22.97 47.59 -17.46
CA LYS A 97 21.80 47.03 -18.14
C LYS A 97 21.24 45.86 -17.32
N GLN A 98 19.93 45.86 -17.11
CA GLN A 98 19.21 44.78 -16.44
C GLN A 98 18.11 44.28 -17.37
N THR A 99 17.85 42.98 -17.35
CA THR A 99 16.73 42.37 -18.04
C THR A 99 15.55 42.30 -17.07
N GLN A 100 14.37 42.70 -17.54
CA GLN A 100 13.12 42.52 -16.81
C GLN A 100 12.05 42.04 -17.80
N SER A 101 11.93 40.72 -17.93
CA SER A 101 10.90 40.12 -18.79
C SER A 101 9.53 40.16 -18.12
N ASP A 102 8.49 40.54 -18.87
CA ASP A 102 7.12 40.36 -18.43
C ASP A 102 6.74 38.87 -18.56
N ARG A 103 6.59 38.21 -17.41
CA ARG A 103 6.26 36.79 -17.31
C ARG A 103 4.79 36.57 -16.91
N SER A 104 3.98 37.63 -16.86
CA SER A 104 2.60 37.58 -16.35
C SER A 104 1.72 36.61 -17.14
N ALA A 105 1.85 36.59 -18.48
CA ALA A 105 1.12 35.66 -19.34
C ALA A 105 1.55 34.19 -19.11
N GLN A 106 2.84 33.94 -18.88
CA GLN A 106 3.36 32.59 -18.60
C GLN A 106 2.85 32.08 -17.25
N VAL A 107 2.89 32.92 -16.22
CA VAL A 107 2.36 32.60 -14.88
C VAL A 107 0.85 32.37 -14.93
N ALA A 108 0.10 33.24 -15.62
CA ALA A 108 -1.34 33.09 -15.79
C ALA A 108 -1.70 31.81 -16.54
N GLY A 109 -0.97 31.49 -17.62
CA GLY A 109 -1.16 30.26 -18.38
C GLY A 109 -0.96 29.02 -17.52
N VAL A 110 0.12 28.97 -16.75
CA VAL A 110 0.41 27.86 -15.82
C VAL A 110 -0.68 27.68 -14.77
N LEU A 111 -1.13 28.78 -14.14
CA LEU A 111 -2.18 28.74 -13.13
C LEU A 111 -3.52 28.31 -13.72
N ALA A 112 -3.87 28.82 -14.89
CA ALA A 112 -5.08 28.43 -15.61
C ALA A 112 -5.05 26.94 -16.00
N THR A 113 -3.92 26.43 -16.49
CA THR A 113 -3.74 25.01 -16.82
C THR A 113 -3.85 24.12 -15.58
N GLN A 114 -3.27 24.50 -14.44
CA GLN A 114 -3.46 23.76 -13.18
C GLN A 114 -4.91 23.78 -12.69
N ALA A 115 -5.57 24.94 -12.72
CA ALA A 115 -6.95 25.08 -12.30
C ALA A 115 -7.89 24.26 -13.19
N ALA A 116 -7.73 24.35 -14.51
CA ALA A 116 -8.47 23.53 -15.48
C ALA A 116 -8.22 22.04 -15.27
N GLY A 117 -6.95 21.64 -15.03
CA GLY A 117 -6.61 20.25 -14.73
C GLY A 117 -7.29 19.71 -13.48
N ARG A 118 -7.38 20.51 -12.40
CA ARG A 118 -8.13 20.14 -11.18
C ARG A 118 -9.63 20.02 -11.39
N LEU A 119 -10.21 20.89 -12.22
CA LEU A 119 -11.63 20.83 -12.55
C LEU A 119 -11.95 19.59 -13.40
N LEU A 120 -11.13 19.31 -14.42
CA LEU A 120 -11.31 18.16 -15.31
C LEU A 120 -11.08 16.82 -14.60
N GLN A 121 -10.16 16.75 -13.63
CA GLN A 121 -9.94 15.56 -12.82
C GLN A 121 -11.15 15.18 -11.95
N LYS A 122 -12.03 16.15 -11.63
CA LYS A 122 -13.27 15.91 -10.87
C LYS A 122 -14.48 15.57 -11.76
N SER A 123 -14.29 15.37 -13.06
CA SER A 123 -15.36 15.01 -13.99
C SER A 123 -15.68 13.50 -13.90
N ASP A 124 -16.94 13.12 -14.12
CA ASP A 124 -17.35 11.71 -14.26
C ASP A 124 -16.90 11.08 -15.58
N ASN A 125 -16.38 11.88 -16.52
CA ASN A 125 -15.90 11.40 -17.81
C ASN A 125 -14.42 10.97 -17.73
N LYS A 126 -14.13 9.70 -18.01
CA LYS A 126 -12.77 9.13 -17.99
C LYS A 126 -11.78 9.87 -18.92
N ALA A 127 -12.21 10.36 -20.08
CA ALA A 127 -11.37 11.14 -20.98
C ALA A 127 -11.07 12.54 -20.40
N ALA A 128 -12.05 13.17 -19.75
CA ALA A 128 -11.85 14.42 -19.03
C ALA A 128 -10.92 14.22 -17.82
N GLN A 129 -11.02 13.11 -17.09
CA GLN A 129 -10.09 12.77 -16.01
C GLN A 129 -8.66 12.60 -16.50
N ALA A 130 -8.46 11.86 -17.61
CA ALA A 130 -7.14 11.65 -18.21
C ALA A 130 -6.52 12.97 -18.70
N LEU A 131 -7.31 13.81 -19.36
CA LEU A 131 -6.89 15.17 -19.75
C LEU A 131 -6.61 16.06 -18.53
N GLY A 132 -7.39 15.90 -17.46
CA GLY A 132 -7.18 16.59 -16.18
C GLY A 132 -5.84 16.23 -15.53
N GLY A 133 -5.50 14.94 -15.50
CA GLY A 133 -4.20 14.45 -15.04
C GLY A 133 -3.04 15.01 -15.87
N ALA A 134 -3.14 14.94 -17.20
CA ALA A 134 -2.12 15.47 -18.11
C ALA A 134 -1.94 17.00 -17.96
N ALA A 135 -3.04 17.75 -17.83
CA ALA A 135 -3.00 19.20 -17.63
C ALA A 135 -2.36 19.57 -16.28
N GLN A 136 -2.60 18.83 -15.21
CA GLN A 136 -1.93 19.09 -13.93
C GLN A 136 -0.41 18.86 -14.02
N VAL A 137 0.02 17.78 -14.68
CA VAL A 137 1.45 17.52 -14.90
C VAL A 137 2.08 18.63 -15.75
N ALA A 138 1.45 19.01 -16.85
CA ALA A 138 1.92 20.11 -17.71
C ALA A 138 1.99 21.44 -16.95
N GLY A 139 0.99 21.74 -16.12
CA GLY A 139 0.97 22.93 -15.27
C GLY A 139 2.05 22.90 -14.17
N ALA A 140 2.38 21.74 -13.60
CA ALA A 140 3.48 21.61 -12.65
C ALA A 140 4.85 21.82 -13.32
N VAL A 141 5.08 21.18 -14.48
CA VAL A 141 6.31 21.35 -15.27
C VAL A 141 6.47 22.81 -15.71
N GLY A 142 5.40 23.44 -16.20
CA GLY A 142 5.39 24.84 -16.60
C GLY A 142 5.65 25.81 -15.45
N ALA A 143 5.22 25.49 -14.23
CA ALA A 143 5.54 26.29 -13.04
C ALA A 143 7.03 26.23 -12.71
N VAL A 144 7.62 25.03 -12.77
CA VAL A 144 9.07 24.83 -12.51
C VAL A 144 9.92 25.52 -13.57
N SER A 145 9.57 25.40 -14.85
CA SER A 145 10.31 26.07 -15.94
C SER A 145 10.24 27.59 -15.82
N THR A 146 9.05 28.14 -15.51
CA THR A 146 8.88 29.58 -15.29
C THR A 146 9.71 30.06 -14.09
N ALA A 147 9.71 29.32 -12.99
CA ALA A 147 10.54 29.63 -11.83
C ALA A 147 12.04 29.58 -12.16
N ALA A 148 12.48 28.56 -12.91
CA ALA A 148 13.87 28.42 -13.35
C ALA A 148 14.33 29.57 -14.24
N ASP A 149 13.49 30.00 -15.18
CA ASP A 149 13.73 31.16 -16.04
C ASP A 149 13.88 32.45 -15.21
N MET A 150 12.98 32.69 -14.26
CA MET A 150 13.02 33.86 -13.39
C MET A 150 14.27 33.88 -12.49
N LEU A 151 14.68 32.72 -11.98
CA LEU A 151 15.91 32.59 -11.18
C LEU A 151 17.16 32.80 -12.05
N SER A 152 17.16 32.29 -13.28
CA SER A 152 18.27 32.48 -14.23
C SER A 152 18.42 33.96 -14.61
N GLU A 153 17.30 34.64 -14.90
CA GLU A 153 17.29 36.08 -15.15
C GLU A 153 17.81 36.86 -13.94
N SER A 154 17.35 36.51 -12.73
CA SER A 154 17.85 37.11 -11.49
C SER A 154 19.35 36.86 -11.27
N ALA A 155 19.87 35.69 -11.63
CA ALA A 155 21.29 35.39 -11.53
C ALA A 155 22.11 36.22 -12.52
N ASN A 156 21.70 36.24 -13.79
CA ASN A 156 22.36 36.98 -14.86
C ASN A 156 22.41 38.49 -14.56
N ASN A 157 21.33 39.04 -14.02
CA ASN A 157 21.26 40.43 -13.57
C ASN A 157 22.26 40.75 -12.44
N ALA A 158 22.43 39.83 -11.48
CA ALA A 158 23.40 39.97 -10.40
C ALA A 158 24.85 39.76 -10.89
N GLU A 159 25.07 38.86 -11.84
CA GLU A 159 26.38 38.63 -12.47
C GLU A 159 26.81 39.84 -13.32
N ALA A 160 25.91 40.44 -14.08
CA ALA A 160 26.18 41.69 -14.81
C ALA A 160 26.60 42.83 -13.86
N MET A 161 26.01 42.89 -12.66
CA MET A 161 26.43 43.82 -11.61
C MET A 161 27.80 43.43 -11.04
N ALA A 162 28.06 42.14 -10.81
CA ALA A 162 29.37 41.68 -10.35
C ALA A 162 30.49 42.04 -11.35
N ASP A 163 30.24 41.84 -12.63
CA ASP A 163 31.18 42.15 -13.72
C ASP A 163 31.43 43.67 -13.83
N ALA A 164 30.37 44.48 -13.84
CA ALA A 164 30.48 45.95 -13.90
C ALA A 164 31.29 46.53 -12.75
N TYR A 165 31.26 45.88 -11.59
CA TYR A 165 31.94 46.31 -10.37
C TYR A 165 33.25 45.54 -10.08
N GLY A 166 33.68 44.61 -10.96
CA GLY A 166 34.90 43.81 -10.79
C GLY A 166 34.87 42.86 -9.59
N VAL A 167 33.69 42.43 -9.14
CA VAL A 167 33.52 41.52 -8.00
C VAL A 167 33.56 40.07 -8.50
N PRO A 168 34.50 39.22 -8.03
CA PRO A 168 34.56 37.83 -8.48
C PRO A 168 33.35 37.04 -8.02
N VAL A 169 32.69 36.36 -8.96
CA VAL A 169 31.54 35.49 -8.72
C VAL A 169 31.99 34.22 -8.00
N PRO A 170 31.39 33.86 -6.84
CA PRO A 170 31.76 32.66 -6.11
C PRO A 170 31.42 31.37 -6.89
N ASN A 171 32.37 30.43 -6.99
CA ASN A 171 32.10 29.09 -7.51
C ASN A 171 31.57 28.18 -6.38
N ILE A 172 30.29 27.82 -6.47
CA ILE A 172 29.57 27.03 -5.46
C ILE A 172 29.25 25.60 -5.92
N LYS A 173 29.86 25.10 -7.00
CA LYS A 173 29.52 23.78 -7.58
C LYS A 173 29.55 22.64 -6.55
N LYS A 174 30.60 22.57 -5.73
CA LYS A 174 30.73 21.55 -4.67
C LYS A 174 29.63 21.65 -3.61
N GLN A 175 29.23 22.87 -3.24
CA GLN A 175 28.16 23.10 -2.26
C GLN A 175 26.80 22.68 -2.82
N LEU A 176 26.54 22.94 -4.11
CA LEU A 176 25.30 22.51 -4.77
C LEU A 176 25.21 20.99 -4.90
N ILE A 177 26.35 20.31 -5.16
CA ILE A 177 26.42 18.85 -5.16
C ILE A 177 26.12 18.30 -3.77
N ALA A 178 26.81 18.81 -2.74
CA ALA A 178 26.60 18.38 -1.36
C ALA A 178 25.15 18.60 -0.90
N PHE A 179 24.57 19.76 -1.22
CA PHE A 179 23.18 20.10 -0.92
C PHE A 179 22.17 19.14 -1.55
N SER A 180 22.51 18.50 -2.67
CA SER A 180 21.65 17.50 -3.30
C SER A 180 21.83 16.09 -2.78
N ILE A 181 23.07 15.69 -2.51
CA ILE A 181 23.37 14.32 -2.11
C ILE A 181 22.96 14.08 -0.65
N VAL A 182 23.21 15.06 0.23
CA VAL A 182 22.97 14.90 1.67
C VAL A 182 21.51 14.55 1.98
N PRO A 183 20.48 15.26 1.47
CA PRO A 183 19.09 14.91 1.74
C PRO A 183 18.70 13.52 1.24
N VAL A 184 19.24 13.09 0.10
CA VAL A 184 18.98 11.75 -0.46
C VAL A 184 19.58 10.66 0.43
N LEU A 185 20.83 10.83 0.87
CA LEU A 185 21.47 9.88 1.77
C LEU A 185 20.77 9.81 3.13
N VAL A 186 20.35 10.96 3.67
CA VAL A 186 19.59 11.03 4.92
C VAL A 186 18.26 10.28 4.77
N LEU A 187 17.53 10.49 3.67
CA LEU A 187 16.28 9.79 3.41
C LEU A 187 16.51 8.27 3.36
N ILE A 188 17.45 7.81 2.54
CA ILE A 188 17.77 6.37 2.42
C ILE A 188 18.15 5.77 3.78
N ALA A 189 18.99 6.47 4.57
CA ALA A 189 19.41 5.99 5.88
C ALA A 189 18.25 5.84 6.88
N ILE A 190 17.17 6.61 6.74
CA ILE A 190 15.97 6.51 7.57
C ILE A 190 15.13 5.28 7.19
N TYR A 191 15.10 4.90 5.90
CA TYR A 191 14.36 3.72 5.44
C TYR A 191 15.05 2.39 5.78
N ILE A 192 16.38 2.35 5.92
CA ILE A 192 17.11 1.12 6.28
C ILE A 192 16.56 0.45 7.56
N PRO A 193 16.44 1.13 8.72
CA PRO A 193 15.90 0.51 9.92
C PRO A 193 14.42 0.15 9.79
N GLN A 194 13.63 0.93 9.05
CA GLN A 194 12.23 0.63 8.75
C GLN A 194 12.10 -0.71 8.01
N TYR A 195 12.90 -0.92 6.96
CA TYR A 195 12.92 -2.20 6.24
C TYR A 195 13.44 -3.36 7.08
N ALA A 196 14.44 -3.11 7.93
CA ALA A 196 14.94 -4.14 8.84
C ALA A 196 13.86 -4.59 9.83
N GLN A 197 13.09 -3.64 10.37
CA GLN A 197 11.97 -3.93 11.25
C GLN A 197 10.84 -4.65 10.50
N GLY A 198 10.42 -4.15 9.34
CA GLY A 198 9.40 -4.81 8.51
C GLY A 198 9.79 -6.24 8.12
N SER A 199 11.07 -6.49 7.82
CA SER A 199 11.58 -7.83 7.57
C SER A 199 11.50 -8.75 8.79
N GLN A 200 11.75 -8.22 9.99
CA GLN A 200 11.67 -9.00 11.23
C GLN A 200 10.22 -9.34 11.56
N GLU A 201 9.33 -8.36 11.48
CA GLU A 201 7.88 -8.54 11.71
C GLU A 201 7.29 -9.55 10.72
N ALA A 202 7.65 -9.45 9.42
CA ALA A 202 7.22 -10.43 8.42
C ALA A 202 7.75 -11.84 8.70
N GLN A 203 9.01 -11.98 9.12
CA GLN A 203 9.58 -13.28 9.49
C GLN A 203 8.92 -13.86 10.74
N GLU A 204 8.60 -13.04 11.73
CA GLU A 204 7.89 -13.47 12.94
C GLU A 204 6.49 -13.97 12.61
N LYS A 205 5.75 -13.25 11.76
CA LYS A 205 4.43 -13.70 11.26
C LYS A 205 4.53 -15.04 10.52
N ILE A 206 5.48 -15.18 9.60
CA ILE A 206 5.70 -16.43 8.85
C ILE A 206 6.04 -17.58 9.81
N ALA A 207 6.91 -17.33 10.79
CA ALA A 207 7.31 -18.36 11.75
C ALA A 207 6.14 -18.81 12.64
N LEU A 208 5.33 -17.86 13.14
CA LEU A 208 4.13 -18.17 13.90
C LEU A 208 3.12 -18.95 13.05
N ALA A 209 2.87 -18.51 11.82
CA ALA A 209 1.96 -19.19 10.91
C ALA A 209 2.43 -20.63 10.60
N ALA A 210 3.73 -20.82 10.35
CA ALA A 210 4.30 -22.14 10.07
C ALA A 210 4.15 -23.09 11.27
N GLU A 211 4.40 -22.62 12.50
CA GLU A 211 4.21 -23.43 13.70
C GLU A 211 2.75 -23.88 13.88
N GLN A 212 1.79 -22.96 13.66
CA GLN A 212 0.36 -23.26 13.81
C GLN A 212 -0.17 -24.21 12.73
N ILE A 213 0.28 -24.01 11.49
CA ILE A 213 -0.07 -24.87 10.35
C ILE A 213 0.52 -26.26 10.52
N ASP A 214 1.79 -26.38 10.91
CA ASP A 214 2.44 -27.67 11.19
C ASP A 214 1.72 -28.41 12.33
N MET A 215 1.30 -27.71 13.39
CA MET A 215 0.49 -28.32 14.44
C MET A 215 -0.84 -28.86 13.93
N ALA A 216 -1.56 -28.11 13.08
CA ALA A 216 -2.83 -28.56 12.51
C ALA A 216 -2.66 -29.70 11.51
N GLU A 217 -1.62 -29.67 10.68
CA GLU A 217 -1.27 -30.73 9.74
C GLU A 217 -0.97 -32.03 10.49
N ASN A 218 -0.04 -32.00 11.45
CA ASN A 218 0.32 -33.16 12.27
C ASN A 218 -0.88 -33.73 13.05
N ALA A 219 -1.82 -32.89 13.47
CA ALA A 219 -3.04 -33.32 14.14
C ALA A 219 -3.97 -34.09 13.21
N LEU A 220 -4.17 -33.56 11.99
CA LEU A 220 -5.03 -34.18 11.00
C LEU A 220 -4.42 -35.45 10.41
N GLU A 221 -3.09 -35.55 10.31
CA GLU A 221 -2.39 -36.77 9.86
C GLU A 221 -2.67 -37.99 10.74
N GLN A 222 -3.10 -37.80 11.99
CA GLN A 222 -3.44 -38.92 12.88
C GLN A 222 -4.73 -39.64 12.48
N VAL A 223 -5.63 -38.93 11.78
CA VAL A 223 -6.96 -39.44 11.44
C VAL A 223 -7.23 -39.46 9.93
N CYS A 224 -6.56 -38.60 9.16
CA CYS A 224 -6.75 -38.45 7.72
C CYS A 224 -5.87 -39.39 6.91
N GLU A 225 -6.38 -39.86 5.77
CA GLU A 225 -5.59 -40.60 4.77
C GLU A 225 -4.59 -39.69 4.06
N ARG A 226 -4.95 -38.42 3.86
CA ARG A 226 -4.09 -37.40 3.25
C ARG A 226 -4.31 -36.05 3.90
N VAL A 227 -3.22 -35.32 4.13
CA VAL A 227 -3.25 -33.91 4.54
C VAL A 227 -2.51 -33.07 3.50
N SER A 228 -2.96 -31.83 3.32
CA SER A 228 -2.32 -30.84 2.47
C SER A 228 -2.36 -29.49 3.17
N ALA A 229 -1.19 -28.94 3.45
CA ALA A 229 -1.02 -27.60 4.01
C ALA A 229 -0.38 -26.64 2.99
N ASP A 230 -0.72 -25.36 3.06
CA ASP A 230 0.04 -24.29 2.40
C ASP A 230 1.37 -24.06 3.16
N ASP A 231 2.45 -23.69 2.45
CA ASP A 231 3.72 -23.30 3.07
C ASP A 231 3.77 -21.77 3.28
N PRO A 232 3.83 -21.29 4.54
CA PRO A 232 3.94 -19.86 4.84
C PRO A 232 5.17 -19.17 4.28
N HIS A 233 6.23 -19.92 3.93
CA HIS A 233 7.45 -19.36 3.34
C HIS A 233 7.31 -19.05 1.85
N GLU A 234 6.31 -19.61 1.16
CA GLU A 234 6.09 -19.34 -0.26
C GLU A 234 5.37 -18.00 -0.45
N LYS A 235 4.15 -17.88 0.08
CA LYS A 235 3.33 -16.67 -0.05
C LYS A 235 2.05 -16.70 0.80
N TYR A 236 1.76 -15.61 1.52
CA TYR A 236 0.42 -15.35 2.06
C TYR A 236 -0.55 -14.91 0.95
N LYS A 237 -1.74 -15.52 0.90
CA LYS A 237 -2.77 -15.23 -0.09
C LYS A 237 -3.88 -14.38 0.52
N ASP A 238 -4.63 -13.69 -0.32
CA ASP A 238 -5.75 -12.83 0.07
C ASP A 238 -6.88 -13.57 0.81
N TYR A 239 -6.96 -14.88 0.62
CA TYR A 239 -7.90 -15.78 1.27
C TYR A 239 -7.32 -16.52 2.50
N GLY A 240 -6.10 -16.19 2.94
CA GLY A 240 -5.43 -16.82 4.08
C GLY A 240 -4.52 -18.01 3.71
N TYR A 241 -4.03 -18.71 4.72
CA TYR A 241 -3.39 -20.02 4.58
C TYR A 241 -4.39 -21.14 4.82
N HIS A 242 -4.14 -22.30 4.22
CA HIS A 242 -5.04 -23.43 4.34
C HIS A 242 -4.39 -24.73 4.76
N VAL A 243 -5.14 -25.49 5.55
CA VAL A 243 -4.86 -26.90 5.81
C VAL A 243 -6.10 -27.72 5.47
N ARG A 244 -5.91 -28.75 4.66
CA ARG A 244 -6.94 -29.70 4.24
C ARG A 244 -6.62 -31.09 4.75
N GLY A 245 -7.51 -31.67 5.55
CA GLY A 245 -7.43 -33.07 5.96
C GLY A 245 -8.52 -33.88 5.28
N TYR A 246 -8.14 -34.94 4.57
CA TYR A 246 -9.05 -35.87 3.90
C TYR A 246 -9.16 -37.14 4.73
N LEU A 247 -10.28 -37.33 5.43
CA LEU A 247 -10.55 -38.54 6.21
C LEU A 247 -10.71 -39.77 5.31
N ARG A 248 -11.31 -39.59 4.13
CA ARG A 248 -11.37 -40.60 3.07
C ARG A 248 -11.13 -39.92 1.74
N GLU A 249 -10.19 -40.45 0.96
CA GLU A 249 -9.95 -40.00 -0.41
C GLU A 249 -10.98 -40.64 -1.34
N GLY A 250 -11.82 -39.82 -1.98
CA GLY A 250 -12.63 -40.28 -3.10
C GLY A 250 -11.78 -40.39 -4.37
N ASP A 251 -12.31 -41.05 -5.42
CA ASP A 251 -11.66 -41.02 -6.75
C ASP A 251 -11.51 -39.57 -7.25
N TYR A 252 -12.32 -38.66 -6.69
CA TYR A 252 -12.21 -37.22 -6.82
C TYR A 252 -12.32 -36.50 -5.47
N SER A 253 -11.80 -35.27 -5.37
CA SER A 253 -11.70 -34.48 -4.13
C SER A 253 -13.03 -34.13 -3.42
N TRP A 254 -14.17 -34.46 -4.02
CA TRP A 254 -15.53 -34.12 -3.60
C TRP A 254 -16.42 -35.36 -3.31
N GLU A 255 -15.87 -36.58 -3.44
CA GLU A 255 -16.53 -37.82 -3.04
C GLU A 255 -16.11 -38.27 -1.63
N GLY A 256 -15.20 -37.52 -1.01
CA GLY A 256 -14.60 -37.83 0.28
C GLY A 256 -15.17 -37.04 1.45
N ALA A 257 -14.72 -37.43 2.63
CA ALA A 257 -14.93 -36.71 3.88
C ALA A 257 -13.71 -35.84 4.15
N TYR A 258 -13.87 -34.53 4.27
CA TYR A 258 -12.72 -33.65 4.51
C TYR A 258 -13.04 -32.45 5.40
N VAL A 259 -11.98 -31.90 5.99
CA VAL A 259 -11.99 -30.62 6.70
C VAL A 259 -11.05 -29.64 5.99
N TYR A 260 -11.44 -28.38 5.98
CA TYR A 260 -10.70 -27.27 5.42
C TYR A 260 -10.59 -26.17 6.48
N LEU A 261 -9.37 -25.92 6.95
CA LEU A 261 -9.05 -24.91 7.94
C LEU A 261 -8.51 -23.68 7.21
N THR A 262 -9.03 -22.51 7.55
CA THR A 262 -8.51 -21.22 7.07
C THR A 262 -7.82 -20.51 8.22
N PHE A 263 -6.59 -20.05 7.96
CA PHE A 263 -5.76 -19.32 8.90
C PHE A 263 -5.49 -17.90 8.39
N ASP A 264 -5.40 -16.94 9.31
CA ASP A 264 -4.93 -15.58 9.02
C ASP A 264 -3.39 -15.51 8.88
N GLU A 265 -2.88 -14.28 8.69
CA GLU A 265 -1.45 -14.01 8.52
C GLU A 265 -0.57 -14.42 9.73
N TYR A 266 -1.18 -14.65 10.90
CA TYR A 266 -0.50 -15.06 12.13
C TYR A 266 -0.63 -16.57 12.40
N GLY A 267 -1.32 -17.33 11.53
CA GLY A 267 -1.63 -18.73 11.79
C GLY A 267 -2.77 -18.94 12.78
N THR A 268 -3.70 -17.99 12.91
CA THR A 268 -4.90 -18.17 13.74
C THR A 268 -6.04 -18.72 12.90
N ILE A 269 -6.68 -19.81 13.34
CA ILE A 269 -7.86 -20.36 12.67
C ILE A 269 -9.01 -19.35 12.72
N THR A 270 -9.52 -18.95 11.56
CA THR A 270 -10.64 -18.02 11.40
C THR A 270 -11.92 -18.69 10.90
N GLU A 271 -11.77 -19.83 10.21
CA GLU A 271 -12.87 -20.59 9.63
C GLU A 271 -12.52 -22.08 9.55
N ILE A 272 -13.55 -22.91 9.74
CA ILE A 272 -13.49 -24.36 9.60
C ILE A 272 -14.66 -24.79 8.72
N ASN A 273 -14.35 -25.50 7.65
CA ASN A 273 -15.33 -26.06 6.73
C ASN A 273 -15.21 -27.59 6.73
N TYR A 274 -16.28 -28.28 7.09
CA TYR A 274 -16.41 -29.73 6.97
C TYR A 274 -17.27 -30.09 5.78
N CYS A 275 -16.91 -31.15 5.07
CA CYS A 275 -17.65 -31.64 3.91
C CYS A 275 -17.72 -33.16 3.91
N GLU A 276 -18.90 -33.70 3.62
CA GLU A 276 -19.17 -35.13 3.45
C GLU A 276 -19.92 -35.36 2.14
N GLY A 277 -19.37 -36.22 1.28
CA GLY A 277 -20.06 -36.68 0.08
C GLY A 277 -21.27 -37.56 0.42
N VAL A 278 -22.38 -37.37 -0.31
CA VAL A 278 -23.62 -38.13 -0.08
C VAL A 278 -23.72 -39.32 -1.02
N ASN A 279 -23.88 -40.51 -0.45
CA ASN A 279 -24.13 -41.74 -1.18
C ASN A 279 -25.63 -41.93 -1.42
N ILE A 280 -26.07 -41.72 -2.66
CA ILE A 280 -27.48 -41.88 -3.07
C ILE A 280 -28.00 -43.32 -3.01
N ALA A 281 -27.11 -44.32 -2.91
CA ALA A 281 -27.49 -45.71 -2.71
C ALA A 281 -27.82 -46.04 -1.23
N ALA A 282 -27.46 -45.14 -0.30
CA ALA A 282 -27.79 -45.22 1.12
C ALA A 282 -29.01 -44.35 1.45
N SER A 283 -29.59 -44.50 2.64
CA SER A 283 -30.70 -43.65 3.09
C SER A 283 -30.21 -42.24 3.50
N LEU A 284 -31.13 -41.27 3.60
CA LEU A 284 -30.79 -39.93 4.11
C LEU A 284 -30.31 -40.00 5.57
N GLU A 285 -30.93 -40.86 6.40
CA GLU A 285 -30.52 -41.09 7.78
C GLU A 285 -29.10 -41.67 7.88
N GLU A 286 -28.75 -42.60 6.99
CA GLU A 286 -27.41 -43.20 6.94
C GLU A 286 -26.36 -42.15 6.57
N ASN A 287 -26.63 -41.33 5.54
CA ASN A 287 -25.75 -40.24 5.11
C ASN A 287 -25.57 -39.18 6.21
N LEU A 288 -26.67 -38.74 6.83
CA LEU A 288 -26.60 -37.75 7.91
C LEU A 288 -25.81 -38.29 9.11
N SER A 289 -26.06 -39.55 9.49
CA SER A 289 -25.34 -40.18 10.59
C SER A 289 -23.86 -40.36 10.28
N GLN A 290 -23.50 -40.58 9.01
CA GLN A 290 -22.11 -40.66 8.57
C GLN A 290 -21.43 -39.29 8.68
N ALA A 291 -22.04 -38.24 8.12
CA ALA A 291 -21.54 -36.87 8.22
C ALA A 291 -21.32 -36.43 9.68
N GLU A 292 -22.27 -36.71 10.59
CA GLU A 292 -22.11 -36.40 12.02
C GLU A 292 -20.90 -37.11 12.65
N ARG A 293 -20.65 -38.38 12.31
CA ARG A 293 -19.49 -39.13 12.81
C ARG A 293 -18.17 -38.61 12.24
N ASP A 294 -18.14 -38.30 10.96
CA ASP A 294 -16.91 -37.88 10.29
C ASP A 294 -16.50 -36.47 10.70
N PHE A 295 -17.46 -35.55 10.83
CA PHE A 295 -17.20 -34.19 11.32
C PHE A 295 -16.67 -34.24 12.76
N GLN A 296 -17.20 -35.12 13.61
CA GLN A 296 -16.67 -35.36 14.95
C GLN A 296 -15.24 -35.94 14.90
N THR A 297 -14.98 -36.88 14.00
CA THR A 297 -13.66 -37.51 13.84
C THR A 297 -12.62 -36.50 13.36
N LEU A 298 -12.97 -35.62 12.42
CA LEU A 298 -12.13 -34.55 11.90
C LEU A 298 -11.88 -33.43 12.92
N ASN A 299 -12.87 -33.10 13.76
CA ASN A 299 -12.73 -32.07 14.80
C ASN A 299 -11.99 -32.57 16.06
N ALA A 300 -12.09 -33.87 16.37
CA ALA A 300 -11.49 -34.46 17.56
C ALA A 300 -9.98 -34.15 17.74
N PRO A 301 -9.10 -34.33 16.74
CA PRO A 301 -7.67 -34.07 16.91
C PRO A 301 -7.35 -32.58 17.10
N LEU A 302 -8.22 -31.66 16.64
CA LEU A 302 -8.04 -30.22 16.80
C LEU A 302 -8.34 -29.75 18.24
N ASN A 303 -9.14 -30.52 18.98
CA ASN A 303 -9.51 -30.20 20.35
C ASN A 303 -8.36 -30.48 21.33
N GLY A 304 -7.99 -29.48 22.13
CA GLY A 304 -6.96 -29.60 23.16
C GLY A 304 -5.53 -29.39 22.65
N LEU A 305 -5.35 -29.09 21.37
CA LEU A 305 -4.09 -28.54 20.85
C LEU A 305 -3.97 -27.08 21.23
N ASN A 306 -2.73 -26.64 21.43
CA ASN A 306 -2.41 -25.22 21.66
C ASN A 306 -2.37 -24.45 20.33
N ILE A 307 -3.35 -24.71 19.46
CA ILE A 307 -3.53 -24.01 18.19
C ILE A 307 -4.24 -22.68 18.46
N SER A 308 -3.78 -21.62 17.80
CA SER A 308 -4.41 -20.30 17.87
C SER A 308 -5.73 -20.32 17.11
N VAL A 309 -6.82 -19.92 17.77
CA VAL A 309 -8.16 -19.87 17.20
C VAL A 309 -8.78 -18.51 17.49
N ALA A 310 -9.40 -17.92 16.48
CA ALA A 310 -9.91 -16.54 16.56
C ALA A 310 -11.10 -16.41 17.54
N ASP A 311 -11.79 -17.52 17.81
CA ASP A 311 -12.75 -17.70 18.90
C ASP A 311 -12.81 -19.20 19.30
N PRO A 312 -12.73 -19.57 20.58
CA PRO A 312 -12.84 -20.96 21.01
C PRO A 312 -14.11 -21.69 20.56
N GLU A 313 -15.21 -20.96 20.28
CA GLU A 313 -16.45 -21.54 19.77
C GLU A 313 -16.28 -22.17 18.38
N LEU A 314 -15.29 -21.75 17.57
CA LEU A 314 -15.02 -22.36 16.27
C LEU A 314 -14.74 -23.87 16.38
N LEU A 315 -13.95 -24.29 17.37
CA LEU A 315 -13.66 -25.71 17.61
C LEU A 315 -14.79 -26.43 18.37
N ALA A 316 -15.58 -25.70 19.15
CA ALA A 316 -16.72 -26.27 19.87
C ALA A 316 -17.91 -26.61 18.94
N THR A 317 -18.02 -25.91 17.81
CA THR A 317 -19.14 -26.04 16.86
C THR A 317 -18.78 -26.96 15.70
N SER A 318 -18.87 -28.28 15.91
CA SER A 318 -18.77 -29.28 14.82
C SER A 318 -20.04 -30.10 14.61
N ALA A 319 -21.13 -29.75 15.30
CA ALA A 319 -22.40 -30.47 15.23
C ALA A 319 -23.33 -29.88 14.16
N ILE A 320 -23.96 -30.77 13.39
CA ILE A 320 -24.94 -30.37 12.36
C ILE A 320 -26.21 -29.78 13.04
N PRO A 321 -26.65 -28.57 12.64
CA PRO A 321 -27.81 -27.90 13.24
C PRO A 321 -29.10 -28.71 13.19
N VAL A 322 -29.91 -28.66 14.24
CA VAL A 322 -31.17 -29.43 14.36
C VAL A 322 -32.12 -29.12 13.19
N ASP A 323 -32.33 -27.84 12.88
CA ASP A 323 -33.21 -27.38 11.80
C ASP A 323 -32.78 -27.93 10.43
N PHE A 324 -31.47 -28.07 10.20
CA PHE A 324 -30.93 -28.67 8.98
C PHE A 324 -31.28 -30.16 8.93
N LYS A 325 -31.10 -30.89 10.05
CA LYS A 325 -31.39 -32.33 10.13
C LYS A 325 -32.85 -32.63 9.84
N GLU A 326 -33.77 -31.88 10.45
CA GLU A 326 -35.21 -32.06 10.22
C GLU A 326 -35.57 -31.80 8.76
N THR A 327 -35.03 -30.74 8.16
CA THR A 327 -35.31 -30.37 6.77
C THR A 327 -34.70 -31.38 5.78
N PHE A 328 -33.47 -31.82 6.01
CA PHE A 328 -32.78 -32.80 5.18
C PHE A 328 -33.51 -34.15 5.18
N LEU A 329 -33.90 -34.65 6.36
CA LEU A 329 -34.60 -35.94 6.49
C LEU A 329 -36.03 -35.91 5.92
N ALA A 330 -36.68 -34.75 5.90
CA ALA A 330 -37.97 -34.58 5.25
C ALA A 330 -37.88 -34.39 3.72
N GLY A 331 -36.67 -34.22 3.19
CA GLY A 331 -36.39 -33.87 1.80
C GLY A 331 -36.15 -35.07 0.88
N SER A 332 -35.34 -34.84 -0.15
CA SER A 332 -34.89 -35.85 -1.12
C SER A 332 -33.46 -35.56 -1.55
N PHE A 333 -32.81 -36.51 -2.24
CA PHE A 333 -31.47 -36.32 -2.80
C PHE A 333 -31.37 -35.24 -3.87
N TYR A 334 -32.50 -34.72 -4.35
CA TYR A 334 -32.57 -33.75 -5.45
C TYR A 334 -33.07 -32.38 -5.01
N GLY A 335 -33.25 -32.18 -3.70
CA GLY A 335 -33.68 -30.92 -3.10
C GLY A 335 -32.63 -30.39 -2.15
N GLY A 336 -31.96 -29.29 -2.54
CA GLY A 336 -30.96 -28.66 -1.70
C GLY A 336 -31.54 -28.05 -0.42
N VAL A 337 -30.77 -28.08 0.66
CA VAL A 337 -31.14 -27.51 1.97
C VAL A 337 -30.06 -26.52 2.38
N ARG A 338 -30.45 -25.37 2.94
CA ARG A 338 -29.48 -24.39 3.46
C ARG A 338 -30.02 -23.77 4.75
N VAL A 339 -29.24 -23.87 5.82
CA VAL A 339 -29.51 -23.27 7.12
C VAL A 339 -28.36 -22.36 7.48
N TYR A 340 -28.69 -21.16 7.95
CA TYR A 340 -27.71 -20.16 8.35
C TYR A 340 -28.04 -19.65 9.75
N SER A 341 -27.05 -19.64 10.64
CA SER A 341 -27.06 -18.87 11.87
C SER A 341 -26.10 -17.70 11.76
N ASN A 342 -26.61 -16.50 12.04
CA ASN A 342 -25.83 -15.26 12.12
C ASN A 342 -25.53 -14.89 13.59
N ASP A 343 -25.51 -15.87 14.48
CA ASP A 343 -25.19 -15.66 15.89
C ASP A 343 -23.76 -15.11 16.07
N THR A 344 -23.51 -14.57 17.26
CA THR A 344 -22.20 -14.12 17.69
C THR A 344 -21.77 -14.98 18.87
N PRO A 345 -20.47 -15.31 19.02
CA PRO A 345 -19.31 -14.83 18.25
C PRO A 345 -19.03 -15.53 16.90
N VAL A 346 -19.62 -16.69 16.62
CA VAL A 346 -19.40 -17.46 15.39
C VAL A 346 -20.66 -17.59 14.54
N ARG A 347 -20.50 -17.54 13.22
CA ARG A 347 -21.55 -17.81 12.24
C ARG A 347 -21.43 -19.24 11.76
N VAL A 348 -22.59 -19.84 11.49
CA VAL A 348 -22.69 -21.21 11.02
C VAL A 348 -23.52 -21.24 9.74
N ALA A 349 -23.03 -21.87 8.70
CA ALA A 349 -23.82 -22.29 7.56
C ALA A 349 -23.75 -23.81 7.43
N CYS A 350 -24.90 -24.44 7.24
CA CYS A 350 -24.99 -25.85 6.91
C CYS A 350 -25.80 -26.01 5.63
N SER A 351 -25.23 -26.67 4.63
CA SER A 351 -25.90 -26.90 3.34
C SER A 351 -25.88 -28.37 2.94
N PHE A 352 -26.92 -28.77 2.23
CA PHE A 352 -26.95 -29.92 1.36
C PHE A 352 -27.00 -29.37 -0.05
N ASP A 353 -25.88 -29.43 -0.75
CA ASP A 353 -25.76 -28.97 -2.12
C ASP A 353 -25.92 -30.18 -3.04
N THR A 354 -26.91 -30.11 -3.93
CA THR A 354 -27.26 -31.16 -4.89
C THR A 354 -27.92 -30.51 -6.12
N GLU A 355 -28.10 -31.29 -7.17
CA GLU A 355 -28.78 -30.88 -8.40
C GLU A 355 -30.23 -31.38 -8.42
N SER A 356 -31.05 -30.76 -9.26
CA SER A 356 -32.44 -31.19 -9.46
C SER A 356 -32.50 -32.57 -10.11
N GLU A 357 -33.61 -33.31 -9.96
CA GLU A 357 -33.75 -34.66 -10.52
C GLU A 357 -33.57 -34.68 -12.05
N GLU A 358 -33.90 -33.57 -12.73
CA GLU A 358 -33.74 -33.42 -14.18
C GLU A 358 -32.27 -33.22 -14.61
N GLU A 359 -31.46 -32.62 -13.75
CA GLU A 359 -30.05 -32.31 -14.00
C GLU A 359 -29.11 -33.35 -13.40
N PHE A 360 -29.61 -34.20 -12.49
CA PHE A 360 -28.80 -35.14 -11.76
C PHE A 360 -28.28 -36.27 -12.67
N ASP A 361 -26.96 -36.38 -12.79
CA ASP A 361 -26.26 -37.32 -13.65
C ASP A 361 -25.01 -37.94 -12.98
N GLU A 362 -24.16 -38.60 -13.77
CA GLU A 362 -22.93 -39.26 -13.29
C GLU A 362 -21.85 -38.27 -12.79
N TYR A 363 -22.01 -36.97 -13.05
CA TYR A 363 -21.15 -35.89 -12.60
C TYR A 363 -21.73 -35.12 -11.42
N SER A 364 -22.99 -35.36 -11.04
CA SER A 364 -23.58 -34.76 -9.84
C SER A 364 -22.87 -35.19 -8.57
N ARG A 365 -22.60 -34.23 -7.70
CA ARG A 365 -21.85 -34.43 -6.45
C ARG A 365 -22.65 -33.90 -5.27
N PRO A 366 -23.65 -34.66 -4.79
CA PRO A 366 -24.43 -34.25 -3.62
C PRO A 366 -23.52 -34.27 -2.38
N GLN A 367 -23.53 -33.19 -1.60
CA GLN A 367 -22.64 -33.05 -0.43
C GLN A 367 -23.31 -32.31 0.72
N ILE A 368 -22.99 -32.73 1.95
CA ILE A 368 -23.33 -32.01 3.18
C ILE A 368 -22.11 -31.17 3.58
N THR A 369 -22.27 -29.87 3.73
CA THR A 369 -21.22 -28.94 4.14
C THR A 369 -21.60 -28.23 5.43
N LEU A 370 -20.67 -28.14 6.37
CA LEU A 370 -20.78 -27.33 7.58
C LEU A 370 -19.63 -26.33 7.62
N SER A 371 -19.96 -25.05 7.49
CA SER A 371 -19.04 -23.92 7.53
C SER A 371 -19.22 -23.16 8.83
N VAL A 372 -18.14 -22.94 9.57
CA VAL A 372 -18.12 -22.18 10.82
C VAL A 372 -17.03 -21.14 10.73
N TRP A 373 -17.38 -19.86 10.87
CA TRP A 373 -16.41 -18.77 10.77
C TRP A 373 -16.72 -17.66 11.77
N LYS A 374 -15.69 -16.89 12.11
CA LYS A 374 -15.84 -15.76 13.04
C LYS A 374 -16.80 -14.71 12.47
N ALA A 375 -17.74 -14.24 13.28
CA ALA A 375 -18.56 -13.09 12.90
C ALA A 375 -17.68 -11.82 12.83
N ASN A 376 -17.64 -11.15 11.68
CA ASN A 376 -17.02 -9.84 11.58
C ASN A 376 -17.73 -8.87 12.54
N SER A 377 -16.97 -8.35 13.52
CA SER A 377 -17.42 -7.37 14.53
C SER A 377 -17.70 -5.99 13.94
#